data_AF-A0A952C3Y0-F1
#
_entry.id   AF-A0A952C3Y0-F1
#
_cell.length_a   1.000
_cell.length_b   1.000
_cell.length_c   1.000
_cell.angle_alpha   90.00
_cell.angle_beta   90.00
_cell.angle_gamma   90.00
#
_symmetry.space_group_name_H-M   'P 1'
#
loop_
_entity.id
_entity.type
_entity.pdbx_description
1 polymer ?
#
loop_
_entity_poly.entity_id
_entity_poly.type
_entity_poly.pdbx_seq_one_letter_code
_entity_poly.pdbx_strand_id
1 'polypeptide(L)'
;RAWVDLLGTLLFLIPFAIMGIWVTVNPVMLSWGRLPDGTFGVWEMSPDPGGLPRAPIKTFIIVAFVALLLQALAQAAKYAAVITGHKEVEAELAAELEAEIID
;
A
#
# COMPACT_ATOMS: atom_id res chain seq x y z
N ARG A 1 14.95 -18.55 -6.85
CA ARG A 1 13.93 -18.06 -5.90
C ARG A 1 13.25 -16.79 -6.42
N ALA A 2 14.02 -15.78 -6.84
CA ALA A 2 13.53 -14.49 -7.37
C ALA A 2 12.37 -14.52 -8.38
N TRP A 3 12.28 -15.53 -9.28
CA TRP A 3 11.15 -15.64 -10.22
C TRP A 3 9.80 -15.93 -9.54
N VAL A 4 9.81 -16.73 -8.47
CA VAL A 4 8.61 -17.03 -7.66
C VAL A 4 8.20 -15.77 -6.90
N ASP A 5 9.17 -15.08 -6.30
CA ASP A 5 8.92 -13.86 -5.53
C ASP A 5 8.38 -12.73 -6.44
N LEU A 6 8.91 -12.62 -7.66
CA LEU A 6 8.38 -11.72 -8.69
C LEU A 6 6.93 -12.05 -9.05
N LEU A 7 6.62 -13.31 -9.38
CA LEU A 7 5.25 -13.71 -9.70
C LEU A 7 4.31 -13.52 -8.50
N GLY A 8 4.78 -13.83 -7.29
CA GLY A 8 4.06 -13.58 -6.05
C GLY A 8 3.69 -12.11 -5.88
N THR A 9 4.66 -11.23 -6.14
CA THR A 9 4.50 -9.78 -6.05
C THR A 9 3.50 -9.26 -7.09
N LEU A 10 3.63 -9.72 -8.34
CA LEU A 10 2.78 -9.27 -9.45
C LEU A 10 1.35 -9.80 -9.38
N LEU A 11 1.15 -11.05 -8.96
CA LEU A 11 -0.16 -11.71 -9.00
C LEU A 11 -0.94 -11.61 -7.69
N PHE A 12 -0.27 -11.36 -6.56
CA PHE A 12 -0.94 -11.30 -5.25
C PHE A 12 -0.76 -9.93 -4.60
N LEU A 13 0.48 -9.46 -4.39
CA LEU A 13 0.71 -8.24 -3.61
C LEU A 13 0.18 -6.98 -4.31
N ILE A 14 0.51 -6.79 -5.59
CA ILE A 14 0.05 -5.64 -6.38
C ILE A 14 -1.48 -5.63 -6.52
N PRO A 15 -2.15 -6.72 -6.94
CA PRO A 15 -3.61 -6.75 -7.03
C PRO A 15 -4.28 -6.53 -5.67
N PHE A 16 -3.73 -7.09 -4.59
CA PHE A 16 -4.22 -6.86 -3.24
C PHE A 16 -4.13 -5.39 -2.85
N ALA A 17 -2.98 -4.74 -3.09
CA ALA A 17 -2.81 -3.32 -2.77
C ALA A 17 -3.77 -2.43 -3.59
N ILE A 18 -3.94 -2.72 -4.88
CA ILE A 18 -4.90 -2.00 -5.76
C ILE A 18 -6.34 -2.19 -5.27
N MET A 19 -6.75 -3.42 -4.94
CA MET A 19 -8.07 -3.69 -4.38
C MET A 19 -8.27 -2.96 -3.04
N GLY A 20 -7.25 -2.94 -2.19
CA GLY A 20 -7.25 -2.18 -0.94
C GLY A 20 -7.52 -0.70 -1.19
N ILE A 21 -6.79 -0.06 -2.10
CA ILE A 21 -7.05 1.34 -2.49
C ILE A 21 -8.48 1.50 -2.99
N TRP A 22 -8.92 0.67 -3.94
CA TRP A 22 -10.23 0.77 -4.57
C TRP A 22 -11.38 0.68 -3.58
N VAL A 23 -11.35 -0.30 -2.67
CA VAL A 23 -12.38 -0.49 -1.64
C VAL A 23 -12.36 0.63 -0.61
N THR A 24 -11.19 1.19 -0.30
CA THR A 24 -11.04 2.19 0.77
C THR A 24 -11.31 3.63 0.30
N VAL A 25 -11.22 3.92 -1.00
CA VAL A 25 -11.47 5.27 -1.54
C VAL A 25 -12.89 5.76 -1.20
N ASN A 26 -13.91 4.91 -1.38
CA ASN A 26 -15.30 5.28 -1.09
C ASN A 26 -15.54 5.65 0.38
N PRO A 27 -15.22 4.79 1.37
CA PRO A 27 -15.44 5.12 2.79
C PRO A 27 -14.61 6.32 3.25
N VAL A 28 -13.42 6.56 2.67
CA VAL A 28 -12.63 7.76 2.97
C VAL A 28 -13.35 9.00 2.47
N MET A 29 -13.76 9.04 1.19
CA MET A 29 -14.44 10.22 0.63
C MET A 29 -15.74 10.53 1.37
N LEU A 30 -16.49 9.51 1.78
CA LEU A 30 -17.69 9.67 2.63
C LEU A 30 -17.33 10.32 3.98
N SER A 31 -16.23 9.90 4.62
CA SER A 31 -15.79 10.50 5.88
C SER A 31 -15.33 11.95 5.76
N TRP A 32 -14.82 12.34 4.59
CA TRP A 32 -14.56 13.75 4.23
C TRP A 32 -15.83 14.55 3.92
N GLY A 33 -17.02 13.93 4.02
CA GLY A 33 -18.30 14.58 3.79
C GLY A 33 -18.71 14.65 2.32
N ARG A 34 -18.15 13.84 1.42
CA ARG A 34 -18.57 13.83 0.01
C ARG A 34 -19.99 13.28 -0.13
N LEU A 35 -20.91 14.09 -0.65
CA LEU A 35 -22.27 13.68 -1.00
C LEU A 35 -22.35 13.07 -2.40
N PRO A 36 -23.42 12.30 -2.71
CA PRO A 36 -23.63 11.69 -4.03
C PRO A 36 -23.74 12.68 -5.20
N ASP A 37 -24.12 13.93 -4.92
CA ASP A 37 -24.22 15.03 -5.88
C ASP A 37 -22.86 15.69 -6.20
N GLY A 38 -21.78 15.24 -5.55
CA GLY A 38 -20.44 15.79 -5.70
C GLY A 38 -20.12 16.97 -4.80
N THR A 39 -21.06 17.42 -3.96
CA THR A 39 -20.83 18.48 -2.98
C THR A 39 -20.16 17.93 -1.71
N PHE A 40 -19.51 18.80 -0.94
CA PHE A 40 -18.92 18.46 0.35
C PHE A 40 -19.79 19.01 1.48
N GLY A 41 -20.29 18.11 2.32
CA GLY A 41 -21.02 18.41 3.54
C GLY A 41 -20.15 18.32 4.79
N VAL A 42 -20.78 18.05 5.93
CA VAL A 42 -20.12 17.94 7.23
C VAL A 42 -19.31 16.64 7.29
N TRP A 43 -18.13 16.71 7.91
CA TRP A 43 -17.25 15.55 8.08
C TRP A 43 -17.86 14.53 9.05
N GLU A 44 -17.47 13.26 8.89
CA GLU A 44 -17.85 12.23 9.86
C GLU A 44 -17.15 12.49 11.20
N MET A 45 -17.94 12.83 12.21
CA MET A 45 -17.48 13.08 13.58
C MET A 45 -17.64 11.83 14.43
N SER A 46 -16.73 11.60 15.39
CA SER A 46 -16.97 10.57 16.40
C SER A 46 -18.18 10.93 17.29
N PRO A 47 -19.02 9.96 17.71
CA PRO A 47 -20.13 10.19 18.63
C PRO A 47 -19.67 10.44 20.07
N ASP A 48 -18.36 10.41 20.33
CA ASP A 48 -17.78 10.78 21.63
C ASP A 48 -17.97 12.28 21.90
N PRO A 49 -18.20 12.72 23.15
CA PRO A 49 -18.30 14.14 23.49
C PRO A 49 -17.02 14.89 23.07
N GLY A 50 -17.14 15.88 22.19
CA GLY A 50 -15.99 16.58 21.60
C GLY A 50 -15.31 15.85 20.43
N GLY A 51 -16.02 14.91 19.79
CA GLY A 51 -15.49 13.95 18.82
C GLY A 51 -14.57 14.54 17.76
N LEU A 52 -13.48 13.83 17.49
CA LEU A 52 -12.51 14.20 16.47
C LEU A 52 -13.03 13.84 15.07
N PRO A 53 -12.61 14.59 14.03
CA PRO A 53 -12.88 14.21 12.65
C PRO A 53 -12.26 12.84 12.33
N ARG A 54 -13.06 11.92 11.78
CA ARG A 54 -12.60 10.55 11.43
C ARG A 54 -11.93 10.46 10.07
N ALA A 55 -12.04 11.52 9.26
CA ALA A 55 -11.50 11.54 7.91
C ALA A 55 -9.96 11.40 7.83
N PRO A 56 -9.15 12.04 8.71
CA PRO A 56 -7.69 11.91 8.66
C PRO A 56 -7.23 10.47 8.88
N ILE A 57 -7.74 9.79 9.90
CA ILE A 57 -7.34 8.42 10.20
C ILE A 57 -7.73 7.43 9.10
N LYS A 58 -8.90 7.60 8.48
CA LYS A 58 -9.30 6.79 7.33
C LYS A 58 -8.41 7.05 6.11
N THR A 59 -7.94 8.28 5.92
CA THR A 59 -7.03 8.64 4.82
C THR A 59 -5.68 7.92 4.94
N PHE A 60 -5.18 7.72 6.17
CA PHE A 60 -3.95 6.95 6.38
C PHE A 60 -4.04 5.50 5.88
N ILE A 61 -5.23 4.93 5.77
CA ILE A 61 -5.42 3.58 5.18
C ILE A 61 -5.06 3.61 3.69
N ILE A 62 -5.50 4.63 2.94
CA ILE A 62 -5.13 4.79 1.53
C ILE A 62 -3.61 5.03 1.42
N VAL A 63 -3.06 5.88 2.28
CA VAL A 63 -1.61 6.17 2.30
C VAL A 63 -0.81 4.88 2.52
N ALA A 64 -1.23 4.02 3.46
CA ALA A 64 -0.60 2.74 3.72
C ALA A 64 -0.62 1.81 2.50
N PHE A 65 -1.76 1.68 1.82
CA PHE A 65 -1.84 0.85 0.61
C PHE A 65 -1.06 1.43 -0.58
N VAL A 66 -1.00 2.76 -0.72
CA VAL A 66 -0.18 3.41 -1.75
C VAL A 66 1.30 3.18 -1.47
N ALA A 67 1.73 3.35 -0.22
CA ALA A 67 3.11 3.06 0.20
C ALA A 67 3.46 1.58 -0.03
N LEU A 68 2.55 0.66 0.31
CA LEU A 68 2.70 -0.78 0.04
C LEU A 68 2.82 -1.07 -1.46
N LEU A 69 2.02 -0.41 -2.29
CA LEU A 69 2.09 -0.57 -3.74
C LEU A 69 3.44 -0.07 -4.30
N LEU A 70 3.92 1.08 -3.81
CA LEU A 70 5.23 1.61 -4.19
C LEU A 70 6.36 0.65 -3.78
N GLN A 71 6.30 0.10 -2.59
CA GLN A 71 7.26 -0.89 -2.10
C GLN A 71 7.21 -2.18 -2.93
N ALA A 72 6.01 -2.67 -3.26
CA ALA A 72 5.84 -3.84 -4.13
C ALA A 72 6.44 -3.63 -5.53
N LEU A 73 6.28 -2.45 -6.11
CA LEU A 73 6.86 -2.09 -7.41
C LEU A 73 8.38 -2.03 -7.36
N ALA A 74 8.95 -1.43 -6.31
CA ALA A 74 10.40 -1.39 -6.09
C ALA A 74 10.97 -2.81 -5.97
N GLN A 75 10.30 -3.69 -5.21
CA GLN A 75 10.74 -5.06 -5.03
C GLN A 75 10.64 -5.90 -6.32
N ALA A 76 9.54 -5.74 -7.08
CA ALA A 76 9.38 -6.37 -8.37
C ALA A 76 10.50 -5.98 -9.36
N ALA A 77 10.91 -4.71 -9.35
CA ALA A 77 12.03 -4.25 -10.17
C ALA A 77 13.36 -4.92 -9.76
N LYS A 78 13.65 -5.04 -8.46
CA LYS A 78 14.83 -5.77 -7.96
C LYS A 78 14.82 -7.24 -8.41
N TYR A 79 13.70 -7.95 -8.24
CA TYR A 79 13.61 -9.35 -8.69
C TYR A 79 13.79 -9.50 -10.21
N ALA A 80 13.24 -8.57 -11.00
CA ALA A 80 13.45 -8.55 -12.46
C ALA A 80 14.93 -8.33 -12.82
N ALA A 81 15.63 -7.45 -12.10
CA ALA A 81 17.07 -7.23 -12.28
C ALA A 81 17.90 -8.49 -11.97
N VAL A 82 17.57 -9.22 -10.90
CA VAL A 82 18.21 -10.51 -10.58
C VAL A 82 17.98 -11.55 -11.68
N ILE A 83 16.75 -11.67 -12.19
CA ILE A 83 16.43 -12.62 -13.27
C ILE A 83 17.18 -12.28 -14.57
N THR A 84 17.46 -11.00 -14.82
CA THR A 84 18.23 -10.55 -15.97
C THR A 84 19.75 -10.64 -15.78
N GLY A 85 20.21 -11.09 -14.61
CA GLY A 85 21.62 -11.39 -14.33
C GLY A 85 22.42 -10.27 -13.66
N HIS A 86 21.76 -9.26 -13.09
CA HIS A 86 22.42 -8.19 -12.33
C HIS A 86 22.87 -8.70 -10.95
N LYS A 87 24.14 -9.07 -10.84
CA LYS A 87 24.71 -9.72 -9.65
C LYS A 87 24.83 -8.78 -8.46
N GLU A 88 25.02 -7.48 -8.70
CA GLU A 88 25.04 -6.48 -7.62
C GLU A 88 23.72 -6.41 -6.87
N VAL A 89 22.58 -6.47 -7.59
CA VAL A 89 21.25 -6.46 -7.00
C VAL A 89 20.97 -7.76 -6.25
N GLU A 90 21.45 -8.89 -6.76
CA GLU A 90 21.33 -10.18 -6.08
C GLU A 90 22.04 -10.19 -4.71
N ALA A 91 23.23 -9.60 -4.64
CA ALA A 91 23.99 -9.47 -3.39
C ALA A 91 23.32 -8.52 -2.40
N GLU A 92 22.81 -7.38 -2.87
CA GLU A 92 22.05 -6.44 -2.03
C GLU A 92 20.82 -7.12 -1.42
N LEU A 93 20.04 -7.83 -2.24
CA LEU A 93 18.83 -8.51 -1.81
C LEU A 93 19.11 -9.64 -0.81
N ALA A 94 20.23 -10.36 -0.99
CA ALA A 94 20.66 -11.37 -0.04
C ALA A 94 21.02 -10.74 1.32
N ALA A 95 21.73 -9.60 1.32
CA ALA A 95 22.06 -8.87 2.55
C ALA A 95 20.81 -8.31 3.25
N GLU A 96 19.83 -7.82 2.50
CA GLU A 96 18.53 -7.37 3.05
C GLU A 96 17.80 -8.53 3.75
N LEU A 97 17.76 -9.72 3.13
CA LEU A 97 17.14 -10.90 3.71
C LEU A 97 17.87 -11.37 4.98
N GLU A 98 19.20 -11.31 4.98
CA GLU A 98 20.00 -11.66 6.15
C GLU A 98 19.76 -10.70 7.32
N ALA A 99 19.67 -9.39 7.05
CA ALA A 99 19.36 -8.39 8.07
C ALA A 99 17.98 -8.64 8.70
N GLU A 100 16.96 -8.95 7.89
CA GLU A 100 15.59 -9.21 8.35
C GLU A 100 15.44 -10.50 9.16
N ILE A 101 16.36 -11.47 9.02
CA ILE A 101 16.38 -12.71 9.83
C ILE A 101 17.02 -12.48 11.21
N ILE A 102 17.89 -11.48 11.33
CA ILE A 102 18.69 -11.20 12.54
C ILE A 102 17.96 -10.24 13.50
N ASP A 103 17.05 -9.41 12.99
CA ASP A 103 16.13 -8.55 13.77
C ASP A 103 14.91 -9.32 14.33
#